data_AF-A0AAV0HNK9-F1
#
_entry.id   AF-A0AAV0HNK9-F1
#
_cell.length_a   1.000
_cell.length_b   1.000
_cell.length_c   1.000
_cell.angle_alpha   90.00
_cell.angle_beta   90.00
_cell.angle_gamma   90.00
#
_symmetry.space_group_name_H-M   'P 1'
#
loop_
_entity.id
_entity.type
_entity.pdbx_description
1 polymer ?
#
loop_
_entity_poly.entity_id
_entity_poly.type
_entity_poly.pdbx_seq_one_letter_code
_entity_poly.pdbx_strand_id
1 'polypeptide(L)'
;MRGTQGALIVASTLQIVIGFSGLWRNIVRSVSKFLNSLLRQLFLIGVYFGGDFQLAKCVEIGLPQVIILIIFSQYIPHLLKGEKSIFHRFAVIFSVIIVWVYAHLLTVGGAYKNAGPKTQLSCRTDRAGIIGAAPWIRVPYPFQWGAPTFDAGEAFAMMMASFVSLVESTGAFIAVSRYASATPMPPSILSRGVGWQGVGILFSGIFGTGNGCAVSVENAGLLALTRVGSRRVVQISAGFMIFFSILGKFGAVFASIPAPIVAALYCLFFAYVGSAGLGYLQFCNLNSFRVKFILGFSIFMGLSIPQYFNEYTAINGYGPVHTGARWFNDMINVPFSSEAFVAGILAMFLDVTMHKKENAIRKDRGMHWLDKFRSFKTDTRSEEFYSLPFNLNKFFPSV
;
A
#
# COMPACT_ATOMS: atom_id res chain seq x y z
N MET A 1 1.92 -17.59 14.23
CA MET A 1 3.27 -17.10 14.57
C MET A 1 4.36 -18.01 14.03
N ARG A 2 4.66 -19.19 14.60
CA ARG A 2 5.73 -20.06 14.05
C ARG A 2 5.48 -20.52 12.60
N GLY A 3 4.23 -20.89 12.28
CA GLY A 3 3.79 -21.19 10.92
C GLY A 3 3.91 -19.98 9.99
N THR A 4 3.22 -18.88 10.34
CA THR A 4 3.29 -17.61 9.60
C THR A 4 4.71 -17.07 9.40
N GLN A 5 5.68 -17.33 10.30
CA GLN A 5 7.09 -17.02 10.07
C GLN A 5 7.71 -17.89 8.97
N GLY A 6 7.54 -19.21 9.02
CA GLY A 6 8.03 -20.12 7.98
C GLY A 6 7.39 -19.81 6.62
N ALA A 7 6.09 -19.55 6.61
CA ALA A 7 5.33 -19.19 5.43
C ALA A 7 5.78 -17.84 4.82
N LEU A 8 6.06 -16.81 5.64
CA LEU A 8 6.64 -15.54 5.16
C LEU A 8 8.07 -15.73 4.62
N ILE A 9 8.89 -16.58 5.24
CA ILE A 9 10.24 -16.91 4.73
C ILE A 9 10.14 -17.57 3.34
N VAL A 10 9.23 -18.55 3.15
CA VAL A 10 9.01 -19.16 1.82
C VAL A 10 8.45 -18.14 0.82
N ALA A 11 7.45 -17.35 1.20
CA ALA A 11 6.86 -16.32 0.34
C ALA A 11 7.87 -15.25 -0.11
N SER A 12 8.86 -14.92 0.73
CA SER A 12 9.92 -13.98 0.36
C SER A 12 10.71 -14.45 -0.87
N THR A 13 10.95 -15.76 -1.02
CA THR A 13 11.74 -16.31 -2.12
C THR A 13 11.06 -16.10 -3.47
N LEU A 14 9.72 -16.15 -3.52
CA LEU A 14 8.93 -15.86 -4.72
C LEU A 14 9.19 -14.44 -5.22
N GLN A 15 9.08 -13.42 -4.36
CA GLN A 15 9.33 -12.04 -4.76
C GLN A 15 10.82 -11.78 -5.08
N ILE A 16 11.75 -12.36 -4.31
CA ILE A 16 13.20 -12.23 -4.54
C ILE A 16 13.57 -12.79 -5.93
N VAL A 17 13.10 -14.00 -6.26
CA VAL A 17 13.36 -14.64 -7.56
C VAL A 17 12.68 -13.88 -8.70
N ILE A 18 11.38 -13.58 -8.60
CA ILE A 18 10.64 -12.87 -9.66
C ILE A 18 11.19 -11.46 -9.92
N GLY A 19 11.63 -10.77 -8.86
CA GLY A 19 12.21 -9.44 -8.92
C GLY A 19 13.60 -9.41 -9.55
N PHE A 20 14.57 -10.16 -9.00
CA PHE A 20 15.96 -10.10 -9.44
C PHE A 20 16.27 -10.89 -10.72
N SER A 21 15.49 -11.92 -11.07
CA SER A 21 15.62 -12.61 -12.37
C SER A 21 15.23 -11.75 -13.59
N GLY A 22 14.54 -10.64 -13.37
CA GLY A 22 13.96 -9.85 -14.45
C GLY A 22 12.72 -10.49 -15.10
N LEU A 23 12.12 -11.51 -14.49
CA LEU A 23 10.80 -12.02 -14.88
C LEU A 23 9.74 -10.92 -14.74
N TRP A 24 9.73 -10.18 -13.62
CA TRP A 24 8.79 -9.06 -13.44
C TRP A 24 9.01 -7.96 -14.47
N ARG A 25 10.26 -7.60 -14.78
CA ARG A 25 10.61 -6.67 -15.88
C ARG A 25 9.95 -7.07 -17.20
N ASN A 26 9.90 -8.35 -17.54
CA ASN A 26 9.29 -8.82 -18.79
C ASN A 26 7.76 -8.74 -18.77
N ILE A 27 7.12 -9.09 -17.65
CA ILE A 27 5.68 -8.90 -17.46
C ILE A 27 5.33 -7.41 -17.58
N VAL A 28 6.05 -6.55 -16.84
CA VAL A 28 5.87 -5.09 -16.81
C VAL A 28 6.15 -4.42 -18.17
N ARG A 29 7.05 -4.97 -18.99
CA ARG A 29 7.24 -4.51 -20.38
C ARG A 29 5.99 -4.69 -21.24
N SER A 30 5.13 -5.67 -20.93
CA SER A 30 3.83 -5.90 -21.57
C SER A 30 2.67 -5.15 -20.89
N VAL A 31 2.88 -4.60 -19.70
CA VAL A 31 1.88 -3.82 -18.94
C VAL A 31 1.67 -2.44 -19.57
N SER A 32 0.46 -2.23 -20.08
CA SER A 32 -0.03 -0.99 -20.68
C SER A 32 -0.13 0.17 -19.67
N LYS A 33 -0.09 1.44 -20.13
CA LYS A 33 -0.39 2.61 -19.27
C LYS A 33 -1.77 2.50 -18.63
N PHE A 34 -2.71 1.98 -19.40
CA PHE A 34 -4.10 1.78 -19.02
C PHE A 34 -4.21 0.83 -17.81
N LEU A 35 -3.53 -0.33 -17.88
CA LEU A 35 -3.44 -1.28 -16.77
C LEU A 35 -2.77 -0.67 -15.53
N ASN A 36 -1.64 0.02 -15.73
CA ASN A 36 -0.99 0.79 -14.67
C ASN A 36 -1.94 1.81 -14.01
N SER A 37 -2.82 2.45 -14.79
CA SER A 37 -3.82 3.40 -14.30
C SER A 37 -4.84 2.73 -13.38
N LEU A 38 -5.34 1.55 -13.76
CA LEU A 38 -6.34 0.78 -13.01
C LEU A 38 -5.76 0.18 -11.72
N LEU A 39 -4.55 -0.37 -11.77
CA LEU A 39 -3.82 -0.87 -10.58
C LEU A 39 -3.66 0.21 -9.48
N ARG A 40 -3.63 1.50 -9.86
CA ARG A 40 -3.62 2.63 -8.92
C ARG A 40 -5.01 3.14 -8.53
N GLN A 41 -6.03 2.88 -9.34
CA GLN A 41 -7.39 3.39 -9.11
C GLN A 41 -8.23 2.46 -8.25
N LEU A 42 -8.08 1.13 -8.34
CA LEU A 42 -8.92 0.21 -7.55
C LEU A 42 -8.42 -0.05 -6.13
N PHE A 43 -7.11 0.05 -5.86
CA PHE A 43 -6.60 0.03 -4.48
C PHE A 43 -7.28 1.11 -3.59
N LEU A 44 -7.71 2.22 -4.19
CA LEU A 44 -8.48 3.27 -3.52
C LEU A 44 -9.82 2.76 -2.94
N ILE A 45 -10.51 1.87 -3.66
CA ILE A 45 -11.95 1.68 -3.52
C ILE A 45 -12.26 0.61 -2.48
N GLY A 46 -11.85 -0.64 -2.66
CA GLY A 46 -12.21 -1.76 -1.78
C GLY A 46 -11.52 -1.84 -0.43
N VAL A 47 -10.39 -1.16 -0.24
CA VAL A 47 -9.88 -0.93 1.12
C VAL A 47 -10.85 -0.03 1.91
N TYR A 48 -11.70 0.74 1.21
CA TYR A 48 -12.79 1.54 1.77
C TYR A 48 -14.18 0.87 1.71
N PHE A 49 -14.50 0.13 0.65
CA PHE A 49 -15.79 -0.55 0.46
C PHE A 49 -15.85 -1.95 1.11
N GLY A 50 -14.72 -2.57 1.44
CA GLY A 50 -14.60 -3.93 2.00
C GLY A 50 -15.07 -4.11 3.45
N GLY A 51 -16.19 -3.47 3.83
CA GLY A 51 -16.99 -3.81 5.01
C GLY A 51 -16.61 -3.16 6.35
N ASP A 52 -15.40 -2.62 6.51
CA ASP A 52 -14.91 -2.19 7.84
C ASP A 52 -14.41 -0.73 7.89
N PHE A 53 -15.28 0.23 7.58
CA PHE A 53 -14.97 1.67 7.61
C PHE A 53 -14.70 2.18 9.04
N GLN A 54 -13.46 2.00 9.52
CA GLN A 54 -13.03 2.25 10.91
C GLN A 54 -13.26 3.68 11.39
N LEU A 55 -13.39 4.65 10.47
CA LEU A 55 -13.75 6.03 10.78
C LEU A 55 -15.16 6.13 11.40
N ALA A 56 -16.16 5.40 10.88
CA ALA A 56 -17.51 5.40 11.44
C ALA A 56 -17.62 4.66 12.79
N LYS A 57 -16.65 3.79 13.13
CA LYS A 57 -16.58 3.18 14.47
C LYS A 57 -16.35 4.20 15.60
N CYS A 58 -15.90 5.41 15.26
CA CYS A 58 -16.00 6.58 16.14
C CYS A 58 -16.07 7.88 15.34
N VAL A 59 -17.26 8.21 14.81
CA VAL A 59 -17.48 9.44 14.03
C VAL A 59 -17.02 10.69 14.80
N GLU A 60 -17.28 10.73 16.11
CA GLU A 60 -16.90 11.82 17.02
C GLU A 60 -15.42 12.20 17.00
N ILE A 61 -14.52 11.26 16.67
CA ILE A 61 -13.06 11.46 16.61
C ILE A 61 -12.58 11.47 15.16
N GLY A 62 -13.12 10.57 14.32
CA GLY A 62 -12.75 10.44 12.92
C GLY A 62 -13.14 11.64 12.06
N LEU A 63 -14.32 12.23 12.27
CA LEU A 63 -14.81 13.37 11.50
C LEU A 63 -14.02 14.67 11.82
N PRO A 64 -13.74 15.02 13.10
CA PRO A 64 -12.80 16.10 13.41
C PRO A 64 -11.41 15.89 12.81
N GLN A 65 -10.88 14.65 12.78
CA GLN A 65 -9.58 14.39 12.14
C GLN A 65 -9.59 14.70 10.64
N VAL A 66 -10.65 14.32 9.90
CA VAL A 66 -10.77 14.68 8.47
C VAL A 66 -10.86 16.20 8.30
N ILE A 67 -11.72 16.88 9.07
CA ILE A 67 -11.92 18.33 8.97
C ILE A 67 -10.63 19.09 9.29
N ILE A 68 -9.97 18.78 10.41
CA ILE A 68 -8.74 19.46 10.86
C ILE A 68 -7.59 19.18 9.89
N LEU A 69 -7.44 17.94 9.39
CA LEU A 69 -6.46 17.61 8.35
C LEU A 69 -6.67 18.41 7.06
N ILE A 70 -7.91 18.57 6.60
CA ILE A 70 -8.24 19.38 5.41
C ILE A 70 -7.98 20.87 5.67
N ILE A 71 -8.33 21.40 6.84
CA ILE A 71 -8.07 22.80 7.21
C ILE A 71 -6.57 23.09 7.25
N PHE A 72 -5.77 22.25 7.92
CA PHE A 72 -4.32 22.44 8.03
C PHE A 72 -3.56 22.21 6.72
N SER A 73 -4.05 21.33 5.84
CA SER A 73 -3.36 21.04 4.56
C SER A 73 -3.77 21.95 3.41
N GLN A 74 -5.05 22.31 3.29
CA GLN A 74 -5.56 23.11 2.17
C GLN A 74 -5.78 24.58 2.57
N TYR A 75 -6.60 24.84 3.59
CA TYR A 75 -7.08 26.20 3.86
C TYR A 75 -6.03 27.10 4.52
N ILE A 76 -5.37 26.65 5.60
CA ILE A 76 -4.37 27.45 6.33
C ILE A 76 -3.20 27.91 5.44
N PRO A 77 -2.60 27.07 4.56
CA PRO A 77 -1.53 27.51 3.65
C PRO A 77 -1.97 28.51 2.56
N HIS A 78 -3.27 28.64 2.29
CA HIS A 78 -3.80 29.70 1.42
C HIS A 78 -4.04 31.02 2.17
N LEU A 79 -4.48 30.95 3.44
CA LEU A 79 -4.74 32.12 4.29
C LEU A 79 -3.45 32.79 4.79
N LEU A 80 -2.46 32.00 5.25
CA LEU A 80 -1.20 32.53 5.77
C LEU A 80 -0.23 32.88 4.63
N LYS A 81 -0.02 34.19 4.39
CA LYS A 81 0.89 34.67 3.34
C LYS A 81 2.38 34.38 3.60
N GLY A 82 2.79 34.21 4.86
CA GLY A 82 4.20 34.08 5.27
C GLY A 82 4.83 32.69 5.06
N GLU A 83 4.37 31.67 5.78
CA GLU A 83 5.11 30.39 5.95
C GLU A 83 4.40 29.16 5.35
N LYS A 84 3.90 29.29 4.12
CA LYS A 84 3.09 28.26 3.43
C LYS A 84 3.70 26.86 3.40
N SER A 85 5.03 26.74 3.45
CA SER A 85 5.74 25.45 3.38
C SER A 85 5.72 24.66 4.69
N ILE A 86 5.66 25.31 5.86
CA ILE A 86 5.74 24.62 7.15
C ILE A 86 4.41 23.90 7.44
N PHE A 87 3.30 24.64 7.45
CA PHE A 87 1.96 24.08 7.71
C PHE A 87 1.62 22.94 6.74
N HIS A 88 1.87 23.09 5.44
CA HIS A 88 1.58 22.08 4.42
C HIS A 88 2.46 20.80 4.54
N ARG A 89 3.63 20.88 5.20
CA ARG A 89 4.50 19.71 5.47
C ARG A 89 4.15 19.01 6.79
N PHE A 90 3.76 19.77 7.81
CA PHE A 90 3.49 19.23 9.16
C PHE A 90 1.99 19.05 9.48
N ALA A 91 1.08 19.38 8.57
CA ALA A 91 -0.38 19.27 8.73
C ALA A 91 -0.87 17.94 9.31
N VAL A 92 -0.25 16.82 8.92
CA VAL A 92 -0.56 15.47 9.43
C VAL A 92 -0.19 15.32 10.90
N ILE A 93 0.98 15.83 11.30
CA ILE A 93 1.45 15.76 12.68
C ILE A 93 0.61 16.69 13.57
N PHE A 94 0.33 17.91 13.10
CA PHE A 94 -0.53 18.84 13.85
C PHE A 94 -1.96 18.32 14.01
N SER A 95 -2.61 17.78 12.97
CA SER A 95 -3.96 17.24 13.09
C SER A 95 -4.02 16.05 14.05
N VAL A 96 -3.11 15.08 13.91
CA VAL A 96 -3.03 13.92 14.82
C VAL A 96 -2.82 14.33 16.27
N ILE A 97 -1.94 15.29 16.55
CA ILE A 97 -1.71 15.77 17.93
C ILE A 97 -2.97 16.45 18.48
N ILE A 98 -3.58 17.37 17.72
CA ILE A 98 -4.78 18.12 18.14
C ILE A 98 -5.94 17.15 18.43
N VAL A 99 -6.20 16.19 17.53
CA VAL A 99 -7.33 15.26 17.69
C VAL A 99 -7.04 14.14 18.68
N TRP A 100 -5.79 13.74 18.88
CA TRP A 100 -5.43 12.83 19.98
C TRP A 100 -5.63 13.51 21.35
N VAL A 101 -5.26 14.78 21.51
CA VAL A 101 -5.55 15.55 22.74
C VAL A 101 -7.06 15.69 22.96
N TYR A 102 -7.83 16.01 21.91
CA TYR A 102 -9.30 16.06 21.98
C TYR A 102 -9.92 14.70 22.37
N ALA A 103 -9.49 13.60 21.74
CA ALA A 103 -9.92 12.25 22.10
C ALA A 103 -9.53 11.86 23.53
N HIS A 104 -8.38 12.34 24.02
CA HIS A 104 -7.96 12.13 25.41
C HIS A 104 -8.85 12.90 26.39
N LEU A 105 -9.19 14.17 26.10
CA LEU A 105 -10.12 14.95 26.90
C LEU A 105 -11.52 14.32 26.96
N LEU A 106 -12.04 13.78 25.85
CA LEU A 106 -13.29 13.00 25.83
C LEU A 106 -13.19 11.70 26.64
N THR A 107 -12.03 11.02 26.60
CA THR A 107 -11.76 9.81 27.38
C THR A 107 -11.80 10.10 28.88
N VAL A 108 -11.09 11.15 29.34
CA VAL A 108 -10.98 11.55 30.75
C VAL A 108 -12.30 12.14 31.27
N GLY A 109 -12.93 13.03 30.49
CA GLY A 109 -14.26 13.59 30.75
C GLY A 109 -15.35 12.52 30.85
N GLY A 110 -15.09 11.31 30.34
CA GLY A 110 -15.88 10.12 30.64
C GLY A 110 -17.00 9.82 29.65
N ALA A 111 -17.03 10.47 28.48
CA ALA A 111 -18.02 10.24 27.43
C ALA A 111 -18.17 8.74 27.08
N TYR A 112 -17.05 8.00 27.13
CA TYR A 112 -17.01 6.57 26.82
C TYR A 112 -17.07 5.64 28.03
N LYS A 113 -17.46 6.11 29.23
CA LYS A 113 -17.57 5.25 30.43
C LYS A 113 -18.74 4.26 30.33
N ASN A 114 -19.90 4.72 29.83
CA ASN A 114 -21.12 3.90 29.72
C ASN A 114 -21.40 3.41 28.28
N ALA A 115 -20.50 3.69 27.33
CA ALA A 115 -20.63 3.27 25.94
C ALA A 115 -20.34 1.77 25.77
N GLY A 116 -20.93 1.15 24.73
CA GLY A 116 -20.72 -0.27 24.43
C GLY A 116 -19.25 -0.63 24.12
N PRO A 117 -18.81 -1.88 24.32
CA PRO A 117 -17.39 -2.26 24.28
C PRO A 117 -16.72 -2.02 22.92
N LYS A 118 -17.47 -2.14 21.80
CA LYS A 118 -16.95 -1.79 20.46
C LYS A 118 -16.56 -0.31 20.36
N THR A 119 -17.38 0.58 20.92
CA THR A 119 -17.13 2.03 20.99
C THR A 119 -15.96 2.32 21.93
N GLN A 120 -15.90 1.67 23.09
CA GLN A 120 -14.78 1.82 24.03
C GLN A 120 -13.43 1.45 23.41
N LEU A 121 -13.34 0.31 22.70
CA LEU A 121 -12.12 -0.13 22.01
C LEU A 121 -11.70 0.79 20.84
N SER A 122 -12.68 1.43 20.19
CA SER A 122 -12.47 2.24 18.99
C SER A 122 -12.17 3.72 19.29
N CYS A 123 -12.86 4.31 20.26
CA CYS A 123 -12.78 5.73 20.59
C CYS A 123 -11.73 6.06 21.67
N ARG A 124 -11.54 5.20 22.68
CA ARG A 124 -10.77 5.56 23.88
C ARG A 124 -9.26 5.56 23.64
N THR A 125 -8.59 6.53 24.28
CA THR A 125 -7.12 6.63 24.29
C THR A 125 -6.47 5.77 25.38
N ASP A 126 -7.18 5.45 26.47
CA ASP A 126 -6.66 4.75 27.66
C ASP A 126 -6.72 3.21 27.56
N ARG A 127 -6.52 2.66 26.36
CA ARG A 127 -6.61 1.22 26.05
C ARG A 127 -5.83 0.35 27.04
N ALA A 128 -6.58 -0.36 27.91
CA ALA A 128 -6.14 -1.49 28.74
C ALA A 128 -4.78 -1.32 29.46
N GLY A 129 -4.42 -0.10 29.85
CA GLY A 129 -3.14 0.16 30.52
C GLY A 129 -1.88 -0.20 29.72
N ILE A 130 -1.96 -0.28 28.37
CA ILE A 130 -0.85 -0.75 27.51
C ILE A 130 0.45 0.05 27.74
N ILE A 131 0.35 1.37 27.97
CA ILE A 131 1.49 2.25 28.29
C ILE A 131 2.11 1.87 29.66
N GLY A 132 1.32 1.42 30.62
CA GLY A 132 1.79 0.89 31.91
C GLY A 132 2.49 -0.46 31.74
N ALA A 133 1.83 -1.41 31.07
CA ALA A 133 2.30 -2.79 30.91
C ALA A 133 3.51 -2.95 29.96
N ALA A 134 3.71 -2.05 28.99
CA ALA A 134 4.84 -2.13 28.08
C ALA A 134 6.20 -1.94 28.79
N PRO A 135 7.24 -2.72 28.47
CA PRO A 135 8.58 -2.52 29.01
C PRO A 135 9.21 -1.21 28.49
N TRP A 136 10.17 -0.66 29.22
CA TRP A 136 10.95 0.49 28.77
C TRP A 136 11.83 0.16 27.56
N ILE A 137 12.49 -0.99 27.58
CA ILE A 137 13.34 -1.50 26.51
C ILE A 137 12.83 -2.87 26.07
N ARG A 138 12.63 -3.07 24.77
CA ARG A 138 12.36 -4.37 24.14
C ARG A 138 13.13 -4.45 22.82
N VAL A 139 14.23 -5.20 22.82
CA VAL A 139 14.96 -5.49 21.58
C VAL A 139 14.25 -6.60 20.80
N PRO A 140 13.84 -6.40 19.54
CA PRO A 140 13.33 -7.48 18.70
C PRO A 140 14.49 -8.39 18.28
N TYR A 141 14.38 -9.68 18.54
CA TYR A 141 15.38 -10.68 18.19
C TYR A 141 14.88 -11.61 17.06
N PRO A 142 15.78 -12.16 16.21
CA PRO A 142 15.38 -13.12 15.19
C PRO A 142 14.74 -14.35 15.85
N PHE A 143 13.70 -14.89 15.22
CA PHE A 143 12.93 -16.04 15.67
C PHE A 143 12.28 -15.87 17.06
N GLN A 144 11.80 -14.66 17.41
CA GLN A 144 11.20 -14.36 18.73
C GLN A 144 9.96 -15.17 19.13
N TRP A 145 9.38 -15.97 18.24
CA TRP A 145 8.27 -16.89 18.53
C TRP A 145 8.69 -18.38 18.51
N GLY A 146 10.00 -18.66 18.43
CA GLY A 146 10.58 -20.00 18.28
C GLY A 146 10.95 -20.32 16.82
N ALA A 147 11.58 -21.48 16.61
CA ALA A 147 12.02 -21.94 15.29
C ALA A 147 10.84 -22.02 14.28
N PRO A 148 10.99 -21.55 13.03
CA PRO A 148 9.90 -21.51 12.07
C PRO A 148 9.40 -22.91 11.73
N THR A 149 8.11 -23.04 11.47
CA THR A 149 7.47 -24.29 11.04
C THR A 149 6.93 -24.13 9.63
N PHE A 150 7.31 -25.03 8.73
CA PHE A 150 6.98 -24.95 7.31
C PHE A 150 5.81 -25.86 6.97
N ASP A 151 4.58 -25.37 7.19
CA ASP A 151 3.39 -25.99 6.61
C ASP A 151 3.24 -25.60 5.14
N ALA A 152 2.88 -26.57 4.29
CA ALA A 152 2.72 -26.34 2.86
C ALA A 152 1.51 -25.44 2.55
N GLY A 153 0.39 -25.61 3.26
CA GLY A 153 -0.81 -24.81 3.08
C GLY A 153 -0.57 -23.34 3.41
N GLU A 154 -0.04 -23.05 4.60
CA GLU A 154 0.33 -21.68 4.99
C GLU A 154 1.35 -21.06 4.03
N ALA A 155 2.34 -21.84 3.55
CA ALA A 155 3.34 -21.37 2.60
C ALA A 155 2.75 -21.02 1.22
N PHE A 156 1.85 -21.83 0.67
CA PHE A 156 1.17 -21.52 -0.60
C PHE A 156 0.24 -20.30 -0.46
N ALA A 157 -0.51 -20.20 0.65
CA ALA A 157 -1.34 -19.04 0.95
C ALA A 157 -0.52 -17.73 1.02
N MET A 158 0.60 -17.74 1.75
CA MET A 158 1.49 -16.57 1.86
C MET A 158 2.24 -16.27 0.56
N MET A 159 2.63 -17.27 -0.24
CA MET A 159 3.18 -17.05 -1.58
C MET A 159 2.20 -16.28 -2.46
N MET A 160 0.92 -16.66 -2.47
CA MET A 160 -0.10 -15.98 -3.27
C MET A 160 -0.45 -14.59 -2.72
N ALA A 161 -0.53 -14.41 -1.40
CA ALA A 161 -0.66 -13.09 -0.78
C ALA A 161 0.52 -12.17 -1.16
N SER A 162 1.76 -12.70 -1.21
CA SER A 162 2.94 -11.94 -1.64
C SER A 162 2.90 -11.61 -3.14
N PHE A 163 2.32 -12.46 -3.98
CA PHE A 163 2.16 -12.20 -5.42
C PHE A 163 1.11 -11.11 -5.68
N VAL A 164 -0.02 -11.16 -4.96
CA VAL A 164 -1.04 -10.09 -4.94
C VAL A 164 -0.42 -8.75 -4.51
N SER A 165 0.31 -8.75 -3.38
CA SER A 165 0.99 -7.56 -2.86
C SER A 165 2.05 -6.99 -3.82
N LEU A 166 2.67 -7.82 -4.67
CA LEU A 166 3.62 -7.43 -5.72
C LEU A 166 2.91 -6.74 -6.90
N VAL A 167 1.70 -7.18 -7.25
CA VAL A 167 0.83 -6.53 -8.27
C VAL A 167 0.35 -5.17 -7.77
N GLU A 168 -0.07 -5.08 -6.50
CA GLU A 168 -0.48 -3.82 -5.83
C GLU A 168 0.69 -2.84 -5.70
N SER A 169 1.83 -3.32 -5.17
CA SER A 169 3.04 -2.51 -4.98
C SER A 169 3.60 -1.96 -6.29
N THR A 170 3.38 -2.64 -7.41
CA THR A 170 3.67 -2.13 -8.76
C THR A 170 2.89 -0.84 -9.08
N GLY A 171 1.62 -0.76 -8.68
CA GLY A 171 0.83 0.47 -8.76
C GLY A 171 1.44 1.59 -7.91
N ALA A 172 1.79 1.27 -6.66
CA ALA A 172 2.34 2.20 -5.67
C ALA A 172 3.71 2.78 -6.06
N PHE A 173 4.66 1.96 -6.51
CA PHE A 173 5.98 2.41 -6.99
C PHE A 173 5.86 3.48 -8.08
N ILE A 174 4.92 3.31 -9.01
CA ILE A 174 4.71 4.27 -10.10
C ILE A 174 4.06 5.57 -9.57
N ALA A 175 3.10 5.46 -8.62
CA ALA A 175 2.52 6.64 -7.96
C ALA A 175 3.60 7.46 -7.22
N VAL A 176 4.49 6.80 -6.48
CA VAL A 176 5.63 7.42 -5.79
C VAL A 176 6.55 8.14 -6.78
N SER A 177 6.91 7.51 -7.92
CA SER A 177 7.77 8.17 -8.92
C SER A 177 7.17 9.48 -9.46
N ARG A 178 5.84 9.51 -9.67
CA ARG A 178 5.11 10.71 -10.14
C ARG A 178 5.05 11.81 -9.07
N TYR A 179 4.77 11.47 -7.81
CA TYR A 179 4.69 12.46 -6.73
C TYR A 179 6.07 12.93 -6.21
N ALA A 180 7.13 12.15 -6.43
CA ALA A 180 8.51 12.60 -6.22
C ALA A 180 9.02 13.54 -7.34
N SER A 181 8.19 13.86 -8.35
CA SER A 181 8.57 14.60 -9.57
C SER A 181 9.78 13.99 -10.30
N ALA A 182 9.94 12.67 -10.20
CA ALA A 182 11.08 11.93 -10.71
C ALA A 182 10.80 11.37 -12.12
N THR A 183 11.83 10.93 -12.84
CA THR A 183 11.66 10.40 -14.20
C THR A 183 10.84 9.10 -14.20
N PRO A 184 9.98 8.83 -15.20
CA PRO A 184 9.11 7.66 -15.20
C PRO A 184 9.89 6.34 -15.06
N MET A 185 9.55 5.55 -14.05
CA MET A 185 10.33 4.37 -13.66
C MET A 185 10.40 3.31 -14.78
N PRO A 186 11.60 2.93 -15.28
CA PRO A 186 11.73 1.90 -16.30
C PRO A 186 11.51 0.49 -15.71
N PRO A 187 11.03 -0.50 -16.50
CA PRO A 187 10.63 -1.81 -15.99
C PRO A 187 11.69 -2.61 -15.23
N SER A 188 12.99 -2.42 -15.52
CA SER A 188 14.08 -3.12 -14.83
C SER A 188 14.24 -2.67 -13.37
N ILE A 189 14.04 -1.37 -13.10
CA ILE A 189 14.10 -0.82 -11.75
C ILE A 189 12.89 -1.21 -10.92
N LEU A 190 11.71 -1.31 -11.53
CA LEU A 190 10.53 -1.84 -10.85
C LEU A 190 10.75 -3.32 -10.44
N SER A 191 11.30 -4.14 -11.33
CA SER A 191 11.71 -5.53 -11.05
C SER A 191 12.71 -5.60 -9.89
N ARG A 192 13.73 -4.73 -9.89
CA ARG A 192 14.71 -4.62 -8.80
C ARG A 192 14.07 -4.14 -7.49
N GLY A 193 13.09 -3.24 -7.54
CA GLY A 193 12.32 -2.79 -6.38
C GLY A 193 11.48 -3.90 -5.74
N VAL A 194 10.84 -4.75 -6.56
CA VAL A 194 10.15 -5.97 -6.12
C VAL A 194 11.12 -6.97 -5.48
N GLY A 195 12.33 -7.13 -6.01
CA GLY A 195 13.37 -7.95 -5.37
C GLY A 195 13.71 -7.49 -3.95
N TRP A 196 13.86 -6.17 -3.75
CA TRP A 196 14.06 -5.57 -2.42
C TRP A 196 12.82 -5.64 -1.51
N GLN A 197 11.60 -5.60 -2.06
CA GLN A 197 10.37 -5.87 -1.30
C GLN A 197 10.38 -7.30 -0.74
N GLY A 198 10.78 -8.29 -1.56
CA GLY A 198 10.95 -9.68 -1.14
C GLY A 198 11.99 -9.84 -0.02
N VAL A 199 13.13 -9.13 -0.11
CA VAL A 199 14.12 -9.07 1.00
C VAL A 199 13.50 -8.50 2.29
N GLY A 200 12.59 -7.52 2.17
CA GLY A 200 11.79 -7.04 3.30
C GLY A 200 10.90 -8.13 3.91
N ILE A 201 10.18 -8.89 3.09
CA ILE A 201 9.35 -10.03 3.54
C ILE A 201 10.20 -11.10 4.25
N LEU A 202 11.43 -11.36 3.78
CA LEU A 202 12.37 -12.27 4.44
C LEU A 202 12.69 -11.81 5.86
N PHE A 203 13.02 -10.53 6.04
CA PHE A 203 13.25 -9.95 7.37
C PHE A 203 11.99 -9.96 8.24
N SER A 204 10.80 -9.69 7.68
CA SER A 204 9.50 -9.85 8.38
C SER A 204 9.30 -11.26 8.92
N GLY A 205 9.63 -12.28 8.12
CA GLY A 205 9.58 -13.69 8.54
C GLY A 205 10.59 -14.01 9.64
N ILE A 206 11.85 -13.57 9.49
CA ILE A 206 12.92 -13.80 10.48
C ILE A 206 12.61 -13.13 11.83
N PHE A 207 12.27 -11.85 11.85
CA PHE A 207 11.94 -11.12 13.08
C PHE A 207 10.52 -11.39 13.60
N GLY A 208 9.66 -12.04 12.82
CA GLY A 208 8.33 -12.45 13.23
C GLY A 208 7.36 -11.29 13.43
N THR A 209 7.30 -10.36 12.47
CA THR A 209 6.41 -9.19 12.45
C THR A 209 4.92 -9.53 12.33
N GLY A 210 4.57 -10.79 12.07
CA GLY A 210 3.20 -11.25 11.80
C GLY A 210 2.73 -10.95 10.38
N ASN A 211 2.97 -9.73 9.89
CA ASN A 211 2.64 -9.27 8.54
C ASN A 211 3.90 -9.11 7.67
N GLY A 212 3.79 -9.38 6.36
CA GLY A 212 4.86 -9.16 5.39
C GLY A 212 5.05 -7.69 4.98
N CYS A 213 6.14 -7.38 4.28
CA CYS A 213 6.41 -6.06 3.71
C CYS A 213 5.69 -5.83 2.37
N ALA A 214 5.03 -4.67 2.26
CA ALA A 214 4.44 -4.14 1.03
C ALA A 214 4.89 -2.69 0.81
N VAL A 215 4.73 -2.15 -0.41
CA VAL A 215 4.94 -0.71 -0.63
C VAL A 215 3.75 0.07 -0.09
N SER A 216 3.96 0.72 1.06
CA SER A 216 2.96 1.56 1.72
C SER A 216 2.38 2.63 0.79
N VAL A 217 1.07 2.54 0.55
CA VAL A 217 0.29 3.49 -0.24
C VAL A 217 -0.02 4.74 0.58
N GLU A 218 -0.08 4.60 1.91
CA GLU A 218 -0.18 5.68 2.90
C GLU A 218 1.00 6.64 2.74
N ASN A 219 2.23 6.11 2.66
CA ASN A 219 3.45 6.89 2.45
C ASN A 219 3.50 7.54 1.05
N ALA A 220 2.89 6.92 0.03
CA ALA A 220 2.76 7.53 -1.30
C ALA A 220 1.77 8.72 -1.29
N GLY A 221 0.69 8.63 -0.52
CA GLY A 221 -0.24 9.74 -0.28
C GLY A 221 0.36 10.85 0.61
N LEU A 222 1.14 10.49 1.63
CA LEU A 222 1.89 11.43 2.46
C LEU A 222 2.96 12.18 1.64
N LEU A 223 3.61 11.51 0.68
CA LEU A 223 4.49 12.15 -0.29
C LEU A 223 3.75 13.14 -1.19
N ALA A 224 2.57 12.76 -1.71
CA ALA A 224 1.72 13.65 -2.51
C ALA A 224 1.33 14.93 -1.74
N LEU A 225 0.99 14.77 -0.46
CA LEU A 225 0.62 15.85 0.44
C LEU A 225 1.80 16.73 0.84
N THR A 226 2.91 16.16 1.33
CA THR A 226 4.05 16.94 1.81
C THR A 226 4.91 17.54 0.68
N ARG A 227 4.88 16.92 -0.51
CA ARG A 227 5.73 17.22 -1.67
C ARG A 227 7.25 17.07 -1.39
N VAL A 228 7.63 16.21 -0.44
CA VAL A 228 9.04 15.99 -0.04
C VAL A 228 9.57 14.65 -0.58
N GLY A 229 9.94 14.62 -1.86
CA GLY A 229 10.50 13.43 -2.55
C GLY A 229 11.93 13.02 -2.17
N SER A 230 12.47 13.46 -1.04
CA SER A 230 13.89 13.29 -0.70
C SER A 230 14.19 11.94 -0.03
N ARG A 231 15.07 11.13 -0.65
CA ARG A 231 15.54 9.84 -0.10
C ARG A 231 16.10 9.96 1.31
N ARG A 232 16.77 11.07 1.63
CA ARG A 232 17.39 11.29 2.96
C ARG A 232 16.35 11.30 4.08
N VAL A 233 15.14 11.82 3.81
CA VAL A 233 14.04 11.84 4.79
C VAL A 233 13.58 10.42 5.12
N VAL A 234 13.45 9.55 4.11
CA VAL A 234 13.09 8.14 4.30
C VAL A 234 14.20 7.38 5.04
N GLN A 235 15.47 7.62 4.71
CA GLN A 235 16.62 7.00 5.38
C GLN A 235 16.70 7.40 6.87
N ILE A 236 16.54 8.69 7.18
CA ILE A 236 16.52 9.20 8.55
C ILE A 236 15.29 8.66 9.32
N SER A 237 14.12 8.62 8.69
CA SER A 237 12.90 8.05 9.26
C SER A 237 13.06 6.55 9.60
N ALA A 238 13.69 5.76 8.73
CA ALA A 238 14.00 4.36 9.00
C ALA A 238 14.95 4.19 10.21
N GLY A 239 15.95 5.06 10.35
CA GLY A 239 16.82 5.11 11.53
C GLY A 239 16.04 5.39 12.83
N PHE A 240 15.14 6.38 12.80
CA PHE A 240 14.24 6.66 13.94
C PHE A 240 13.28 5.51 14.23
N MET A 241 12.74 4.83 13.21
CA MET A 241 11.87 3.65 13.41
C MET A 241 12.61 2.50 14.10
N ILE A 242 13.85 2.21 13.70
CA ILE A 242 14.69 1.20 14.36
C ILE A 242 14.96 1.59 15.82
N PHE A 243 15.30 2.86 16.08
CA PHE A 243 15.55 3.37 17.43
C PHE A 243 14.30 3.30 18.32
N PHE A 244 13.16 3.82 17.87
CA PHE A 244 11.91 3.78 18.64
C PHE A 244 11.33 2.37 18.78
N SER A 245 11.65 1.44 17.87
CA SER A 245 11.28 0.02 18.02
C SER A 245 11.94 -0.66 19.23
N ILE A 246 13.03 -0.11 19.77
CA ILE A 246 13.68 -0.59 21.00
C ILE A 246 12.98 -0.03 22.24
N LEU A 247 12.36 1.15 22.15
CA LEU A 247 11.74 1.86 23.26
C LEU A 247 10.25 1.49 23.41
N GLY A 248 9.98 0.39 24.13
CA GLY A 248 8.64 -0.22 24.22
C GLY A 248 7.53 0.74 24.70
N LYS A 249 7.84 1.71 25.57
CA LYS A 249 6.90 2.78 25.98
C LYS A 249 6.50 3.70 24.83
N PHE A 250 7.41 4.05 23.92
CA PHE A 250 7.09 4.87 22.75
C PHE A 250 6.20 4.09 21.77
N GLY A 251 6.50 2.81 21.54
CA GLY A 251 5.62 1.91 20.77
C GLY A 251 4.21 1.81 21.37
N ALA A 252 4.09 1.75 22.70
CA ALA A 252 2.81 1.75 23.40
C ALA A 252 2.02 3.07 23.24
N VAL A 253 2.70 4.22 23.18
CA VAL A 253 2.05 5.51 22.89
C VAL A 253 1.49 5.53 21.47
N PHE A 254 2.25 5.07 20.47
CA PHE A 254 1.72 4.93 19.10
C PHE A 254 0.55 3.93 19.01
N ALA A 255 0.57 2.84 19.77
CA ALA A 255 -0.54 1.87 19.84
C ALA A 255 -1.80 2.40 20.58
N SER A 256 -1.64 3.44 21.42
CA SER A 256 -2.75 4.12 22.09
C SER A 256 -3.56 5.05 21.18
N ILE A 257 -3.04 5.40 20.00
CA ILE A 257 -3.74 6.25 19.03
C ILE A 257 -5.02 5.54 18.58
N PRO A 258 -6.20 6.17 18.71
CA PRO A 258 -7.46 5.61 18.23
C PRO A 258 -7.41 5.32 16.72
N ALA A 259 -7.79 4.10 16.32
CA ALA A 259 -7.83 3.68 14.93
C ALA A 259 -8.63 4.61 13.99
N PRO A 260 -9.74 5.25 14.43
CA PRO A 260 -10.46 6.27 13.65
C PRO A 260 -9.60 7.46 13.20
N ILE A 261 -8.57 7.87 13.97
CA ILE A 261 -7.64 8.94 13.57
C ILE A 261 -6.78 8.47 12.39
N VAL A 262 -6.27 7.24 12.46
CA VAL A 262 -5.45 6.65 11.39
C VAL A 262 -6.29 6.41 10.12
N ALA A 263 -7.52 5.90 10.27
CA ALA A 263 -8.45 5.71 9.17
C ALA A 263 -8.83 7.03 8.46
N ALA A 264 -8.91 8.15 9.19
CA ALA A 264 -9.12 9.48 8.63
C ALA A 264 -7.91 10.02 7.84
N LEU A 265 -6.67 9.65 8.21
CA LEU A 265 -5.49 9.93 7.37
C LEU A 265 -5.54 9.14 6.06
N TYR A 266 -5.92 7.86 6.14
CA TYR A 266 -5.99 6.97 4.98
C TYR A 266 -7.00 7.46 3.94
N CYS A 267 -8.11 8.08 4.37
CA CYS A 267 -9.11 8.68 3.47
C CYS A 267 -8.47 9.68 2.50
N LEU A 268 -7.59 10.55 3.02
CA LEU A 268 -6.90 11.55 2.22
C LEU A 268 -5.70 10.96 1.44
N PHE A 269 -4.91 10.10 2.08
CA PHE A 269 -3.71 9.54 1.46
C PHE A 269 -4.04 8.63 0.26
N PHE A 270 -5.04 7.75 0.40
CA PHE A 270 -5.47 6.91 -0.72
C PHE A 270 -6.15 7.76 -1.80
N ALA A 271 -6.98 8.75 -1.44
CA ALA A 271 -7.58 9.67 -2.42
C ALA A 271 -6.54 10.37 -3.30
N TYR A 272 -5.40 10.79 -2.73
CA TYR A 272 -4.28 11.27 -3.55
C TYR A 272 -3.75 10.19 -4.50
N VAL A 273 -3.41 8.98 -4.03
CA VAL A 273 -2.87 7.93 -4.92
C VAL A 273 -3.85 7.53 -6.02
N GLY A 274 -5.14 7.44 -5.72
CA GLY A 274 -6.21 7.25 -6.70
C GLY A 274 -6.29 8.38 -7.72
N SER A 275 -6.13 9.64 -7.28
CA SER A 275 -6.06 10.80 -8.18
C SER A 275 -4.84 10.78 -9.11
N ALA A 276 -3.67 10.31 -8.64
CA ALA A 276 -2.53 10.04 -9.52
C ALA A 276 -2.83 8.93 -10.52
N GLY A 277 -3.59 7.91 -10.12
CA GLY A 277 -4.20 6.93 -11.00
C GLY A 277 -5.02 7.58 -12.11
N LEU A 278 -6.06 8.34 -11.78
CA LEU A 278 -6.91 9.08 -12.73
C LEU A 278 -6.09 9.98 -13.67
N GLY A 279 -5.07 10.68 -13.13
CA GLY A 279 -4.15 11.51 -13.89
C GLY A 279 -3.26 10.78 -14.91
N TYR A 280 -3.33 9.45 -15.05
CA TYR A 280 -2.73 8.72 -16.18
C TYR A 280 -3.70 8.49 -17.35
N LEU A 281 -5.01 8.57 -17.14
CA LEU A 281 -6.01 8.39 -18.20
C LEU A 281 -5.90 9.47 -19.29
N GLN A 282 -5.42 10.68 -18.94
CA GLN A 282 -5.09 11.77 -19.87
C GLN A 282 -4.11 11.37 -21.00
N PHE A 283 -3.35 10.28 -20.84
CA PHE A 283 -2.42 9.77 -21.84
C PHE A 283 -3.01 8.65 -22.71
N CYS A 284 -4.26 8.25 -22.48
CA CYS A 284 -4.96 7.22 -23.23
C CYS A 284 -6.06 7.86 -24.09
N ASN A 285 -6.46 7.21 -25.19
CA ASN A 285 -7.55 7.71 -26.03
C ASN A 285 -8.92 7.37 -25.41
N LEU A 286 -9.38 8.20 -24.47
CA LEU A 286 -10.67 8.02 -23.79
C LEU A 286 -11.89 8.10 -24.73
N ASN A 287 -11.74 8.57 -25.99
CA ASN A 287 -12.82 8.54 -26.98
C ASN A 287 -13.02 7.14 -27.60
N SER A 288 -12.00 6.28 -27.58
CA SER A 288 -12.05 4.93 -28.13
C SER A 288 -12.99 4.03 -27.32
N PHE A 289 -14.00 3.45 -27.97
CA PHE A 289 -14.94 2.51 -27.32
C PHE A 289 -14.21 1.35 -26.63
N ARG A 290 -13.12 0.85 -27.24
CA ARG A 290 -12.24 -0.17 -26.65
C ARG A 290 -11.69 0.26 -25.30
N VAL A 291 -11.18 1.50 -25.19
CA VAL A 291 -10.62 2.02 -23.93
C VAL A 291 -11.72 2.20 -22.88
N LYS A 292 -12.88 2.73 -23.28
CA LYS A 292 -14.05 2.89 -22.38
C LYS A 292 -14.54 1.54 -21.84
N PHE A 293 -14.72 0.54 -22.72
CA PHE A 293 -15.21 -0.79 -22.35
C PHE A 293 -14.28 -1.47 -21.36
N ILE A 294 -12.98 -1.55 -21.66
CA ILE A 294 -12.03 -2.22 -20.76
C ILE A 294 -11.96 -1.44 -19.43
N LEU A 295 -12.02 -0.10 -19.44
CA LEU A 295 -12.01 0.71 -18.21
C LEU A 295 -13.21 0.35 -17.31
N GLY A 296 -14.43 0.50 -17.84
CA GLY A 296 -15.66 0.27 -17.08
C GLY A 296 -15.80 -1.18 -16.61
N PHE A 297 -15.56 -2.15 -17.49
CA PHE A 297 -15.68 -3.57 -17.16
C PHE A 297 -14.64 -4.01 -16.11
N SER A 298 -13.37 -3.58 -16.24
CA SER A 298 -12.33 -3.96 -15.28
C SER A 298 -12.49 -3.29 -13.92
N ILE A 299 -13.05 -2.06 -13.88
CA ILE A 299 -13.45 -1.44 -12.62
C ILE A 299 -14.61 -2.23 -12.01
N PHE A 300 -15.71 -2.42 -12.74
CA PHE A 300 -16.92 -3.06 -12.22
C PHE A 300 -16.67 -4.48 -11.71
N MET A 301 -16.04 -5.35 -12.51
CA MET A 301 -15.71 -6.72 -12.08
C MET A 301 -14.63 -6.75 -11.00
N GLY A 302 -13.75 -5.74 -10.99
CA GLY A 302 -12.72 -5.54 -9.97
C GLY A 302 -13.25 -5.27 -8.57
N LEU A 303 -14.43 -4.65 -8.45
CA LEU A 303 -15.14 -4.47 -7.18
C LEU A 303 -16.07 -5.67 -6.89
N SER A 304 -16.85 -6.09 -7.91
CA SER A 304 -17.92 -7.07 -7.73
C SER A 304 -17.43 -8.48 -7.36
N ILE A 305 -16.30 -8.94 -7.91
CA ILE A 305 -15.79 -10.30 -7.58
C ILE A 305 -15.23 -10.35 -6.15
N PRO A 306 -14.33 -9.44 -5.72
CA PRO A 306 -13.83 -9.46 -4.35
C PRO A 306 -14.91 -9.23 -3.30
N GLN A 307 -15.90 -8.37 -3.57
CA GLN A 307 -17.05 -8.20 -2.68
C GLN A 307 -17.81 -9.53 -2.49
N TYR A 308 -18.10 -10.25 -3.58
CA TYR A 308 -18.71 -11.59 -3.50
C TYR A 308 -17.86 -12.60 -2.72
N PHE A 309 -16.53 -12.66 -2.96
CA PHE A 309 -15.63 -13.55 -2.22
C PHE A 309 -15.60 -13.21 -0.72
N ASN A 310 -15.58 -11.93 -0.37
CA ASN A 310 -15.52 -11.45 1.01
C ASN A 310 -16.86 -11.65 1.75
N GLU A 311 -18.00 -11.34 1.13
CA GLU A 311 -19.34 -11.59 1.68
C GLU A 311 -19.60 -13.09 1.87
N TYR A 312 -19.27 -13.91 0.88
CA TYR A 312 -19.42 -15.38 0.98
C TYR A 312 -18.58 -15.95 2.12
N THR A 313 -17.34 -15.47 2.29
CA THR A 313 -16.46 -15.88 3.40
C THR A 313 -17.02 -15.41 4.76
N ALA A 314 -17.58 -14.20 4.83
CA ALA A 314 -18.17 -13.65 6.05
C ALA A 314 -19.46 -14.37 6.49
N ILE A 315 -20.25 -14.88 5.54
CA ILE A 315 -21.50 -15.62 5.82
C ILE A 315 -21.23 -17.10 6.13
N ASN A 316 -20.39 -17.77 5.32
CA ASN A 316 -20.21 -19.22 5.39
C ASN A 316 -18.99 -19.67 6.24
N GLY A 317 -18.08 -18.75 6.58
CA GLY A 317 -16.85 -19.04 7.31
C GLY A 317 -15.72 -19.65 6.44
N TYR A 318 -15.96 -19.86 5.14
CA TYR A 318 -14.99 -20.34 4.17
C TYR A 318 -15.17 -19.64 2.82
N GLY A 319 -14.10 -19.49 2.05
CA GLY A 319 -14.15 -18.83 0.74
C GLY A 319 -14.83 -19.67 -0.36
N PRO A 320 -15.34 -19.06 -1.44
CA PRO A 320 -16.13 -19.74 -2.48
C PRO A 320 -15.52 -21.01 -3.06
N VAL A 321 -14.19 -21.10 -3.16
CA VAL A 321 -13.50 -22.34 -3.50
C VAL A 321 -13.19 -23.11 -2.22
N HIS A 322 -13.97 -24.17 -1.97
CA HIS A 322 -13.77 -25.09 -0.86
C HIS A 322 -13.63 -26.54 -1.34
N THR A 323 -12.39 -27.03 -1.35
CA THR A 323 -12.00 -28.42 -1.65
C THR A 323 -11.23 -29.01 -0.46
N GLY A 324 -11.00 -30.32 -0.45
CA GLY A 324 -10.12 -30.97 0.54
C GLY A 324 -8.65 -30.50 0.47
N ALA A 325 -8.23 -29.83 -0.59
CA ALA A 325 -6.88 -29.28 -0.76
C ALA A 325 -6.82 -27.82 -0.28
N ARG A 326 -6.52 -27.60 1.02
CA ARG A 326 -6.42 -26.25 1.60
C ARG A 326 -5.53 -25.29 0.80
N TRP A 327 -4.36 -25.76 0.35
CA TRP A 327 -3.43 -24.98 -0.47
C TRP A 327 -4.05 -24.48 -1.79
N PHE A 328 -4.97 -25.26 -2.38
CA PHE A 328 -5.68 -24.89 -3.60
C PHE A 328 -6.76 -23.85 -3.32
N ASN A 329 -7.53 -24.05 -2.24
CA ASN A 329 -8.53 -23.09 -1.77
C ASN A 329 -7.89 -21.71 -1.53
N ASP A 330 -6.80 -21.68 -0.77
CA ASP A 330 -6.10 -20.43 -0.43
C ASP A 330 -5.46 -19.80 -1.69
N MET A 331 -4.96 -20.60 -2.63
CA MET A 331 -4.39 -20.13 -3.90
C MET A 331 -5.41 -19.48 -4.86
N ILE A 332 -6.70 -19.84 -4.77
CA ILE A 332 -7.76 -19.19 -5.56
C ILE A 332 -8.47 -18.10 -4.78
N ASN A 333 -8.83 -18.33 -3.51
CA ASN A 333 -9.59 -17.36 -2.72
C ASN A 333 -8.79 -16.08 -2.44
N VAL A 334 -7.50 -16.17 -2.07
CA VAL A 334 -6.70 -14.99 -1.71
C VAL A 334 -6.56 -13.98 -2.85
N PRO A 335 -6.23 -14.37 -4.10
CA PRO A 335 -6.13 -13.40 -5.20
C PRO A 335 -7.48 -12.86 -5.68
N PHE A 336 -8.55 -13.65 -5.66
CA PHE A 336 -9.89 -13.18 -6.03
C PHE A 336 -10.56 -12.30 -4.95
N SER A 337 -10.03 -12.26 -3.73
CA SER A 337 -10.36 -11.25 -2.70
C SER A 337 -9.61 -9.92 -2.83
N SER A 338 -8.68 -9.73 -3.79
CA SER A 338 -8.02 -8.43 -4.07
C SER A 338 -8.57 -7.75 -5.32
N GLU A 339 -9.11 -6.55 -5.17
CA GLU A 339 -9.64 -5.73 -6.27
C GLU A 339 -8.57 -5.27 -7.24
N ALA A 340 -7.41 -4.85 -6.73
CA ALA A 340 -6.28 -4.45 -7.56
C ALA A 340 -5.77 -5.63 -8.38
N PHE A 341 -5.78 -6.84 -7.83
CA PHE A 341 -5.42 -8.06 -8.55
C PHE A 341 -6.46 -8.42 -9.62
N VAL A 342 -7.75 -8.52 -9.27
CA VAL A 342 -8.82 -8.90 -10.19
C VAL A 342 -8.96 -7.89 -11.33
N ALA A 343 -9.07 -6.60 -11.01
CA ALA A 343 -9.14 -5.55 -12.03
C ALA A 343 -7.88 -5.51 -12.88
N GLY A 344 -6.71 -5.74 -12.27
CA GLY A 344 -5.43 -5.82 -12.96
C GLY A 344 -5.41 -6.94 -14.00
N ILE A 345 -5.73 -8.17 -13.61
CA ILE A 345 -5.71 -9.31 -14.53
C ILE A 345 -6.78 -9.18 -15.62
N LEU A 346 -8.01 -8.75 -15.29
CA LEU A 346 -9.06 -8.53 -16.29
C LEU A 346 -8.67 -7.43 -17.29
N ALA A 347 -8.13 -6.31 -16.82
CA ALA A 347 -7.63 -5.25 -17.68
C ALA A 347 -6.44 -5.70 -18.54
N MET A 348 -5.53 -6.53 -18.02
CA MET A 348 -4.42 -7.08 -18.78
C MET A 348 -4.91 -8.04 -19.87
N PHE A 349 -5.80 -8.98 -19.51
CA PHE A 349 -6.36 -9.97 -20.40
C PHE A 349 -7.15 -9.33 -21.55
N LEU A 350 -8.06 -8.41 -21.23
CA LEU A 350 -8.84 -7.68 -22.23
C LEU A 350 -7.96 -6.75 -23.08
N ASP A 351 -6.95 -6.08 -22.50
CA ASP A 351 -6.05 -5.25 -23.30
C ASP A 351 -5.13 -6.10 -24.20
N VAL A 352 -4.76 -7.33 -23.83
CA VAL A 352 -4.03 -8.25 -24.72
C VAL A 352 -4.94 -8.83 -25.83
N THR A 353 -6.18 -9.21 -25.51
CA THR A 353 -7.07 -9.94 -26.43
C THR A 353 -7.87 -9.05 -27.39
N MET A 354 -8.28 -7.84 -27.00
CA MET A 354 -9.20 -7.03 -27.80
C MET A 354 -8.51 -6.33 -28.99
N HIS A 355 -8.78 -6.87 -30.20
CA HIS A 355 -8.36 -6.44 -31.54
C HIS A 355 -6.85 -6.47 -31.85
N LYS A 356 -6.52 -6.69 -33.14
CA LYS A 356 -5.15 -6.89 -33.67
C LYS A 356 -4.57 -5.73 -34.50
N LYS A 357 -5.23 -4.56 -34.62
CA LYS A 357 -4.71 -3.42 -35.42
C LYS A 357 -3.70 -2.58 -34.60
N GLU A 358 -2.46 -3.07 -34.54
CA GLU A 358 -1.39 -2.61 -33.64
C GLU A 358 -1.20 -1.09 -33.54
N ASN A 359 -1.08 -0.38 -34.68
CA ASN A 359 -0.73 1.05 -34.67
C ASN A 359 -1.79 1.96 -34.01
N ALA A 360 -3.08 1.70 -34.23
CA ALA A 360 -4.14 2.44 -33.55
C ALA A 360 -4.16 2.10 -32.04
N ILE A 361 -4.05 0.82 -31.71
CA ILE A 361 -4.02 0.28 -30.35
C ILE A 361 -2.84 0.84 -29.54
N ARG A 362 -1.67 0.98 -30.16
CA ARG A 362 -0.44 1.56 -29.62
C ARG A 362 -0.59 3.05 -29.26
N LYS A 363 -1.43 3.79 -30.01
CA LYS A 363 -1.82 5.17 -29.71
C LYS A 363 -2.87 5.22 -28.60
N ASP A 364 -3.91 4.39 -28.69
CA ASP A 364 -5.02 4.33 -27.72
C ASP A 364 -4.55 3.99 -26.29
N ARG A 365 -3.61 3.05 -26.14
CA ARG A 365 -2.95 2.68 -24.88
C ARG A 365 -1.93 3.71 -24.37
N GLY A 366 -1.65 4.77 -25.13
CA GLY A 366 -0.62 5.76 -24.78
C GLY A 366 0.82 5.25 -24.79
N MET A 367 1.10 4.10 -25.42
CA MET A 367 2.42 3.44 -25.42
C MET A 367 3.50 4.30 -26.10
N HIS A 368 3.13 5.10 -27.10
CA HIS A 368 4.02 6.05 -27.78
C HIS A 368 4.74 7.03 -26.82
N TRP A 369 4.13 7.37 -25.67
CA TRP A 369 4.79 8.16 -24.63
C TRP A 369 5.62 7.29 -23.69
N LEU A 370 5.21 6.05 -23.44
CA LEU A 370 5.88 5.14 -22.50
C LEU A 370 7.21 4.61 -23.06
N ASP A 371 7.31 4.39 -24.37
CA ASP A 371 8.53 3.92 -25.02
C ASP A 371 9.73 4.85 -24.78
N LYS A 372 9.50 6.17 -24.64
CA LYS A 372 10.55 7.16 -24.32
C LYS A 372 11.24 6.92 -22.98
N PHE A 373 10.63 6.12 -22.10
CA PHE A 373 11.11 5.81 -20.74
C PHE A 373 11.29 4.30 -20.52
N ARG A 374 11.33 3.49 -21.59
CA ARG A 374 11.40 2.01 -21.49
C ARG A 374 12.82 1.48 -21.24
N SER A 375 13.85 2.29 -21.47
CA SER A 375 15.27 1.96 -21.27
C SER A 375 15.87 2.83 -20.17
N PHE A 376 16.65 2.21 -19.27
CA PHE A 376 17.42 2.92 -18.25
C PHE A 376 18.62 3.69 -18.85
N LYS A 377 19.19 3.21 -19.96
CA LYS A 377 20.44 3.76 -20.54
C LYS A 377 20.26 5.01 -21.40
N THR A 378 19.03 5.45 -21.66
CA THR A 378 18.73 6.56 -22.59
C THR A 378 18.49 7.92 -21.92
N ASP A 379 18.48 7.98 -20.58
CA ASP A 379 18.25 9.21 -19.81
C ASP A 379 19.15 9.22 -18.57
N THR A 380 20.14 10.12 -18.56
CA THR A 380 21.11 10.25 -17.47
C THR A 380 20.46 10.64 -16.14
N ARG A 381 19.33 11.35 -16.17
CA ARG A 381 18.55 11.68 -14.96
C ARG A 381 17.94 10.45 -14.32
N SER A 382 17.70 9.40 -15.11
CA SER A 382 17.19 8.14 -14.57
C SER A 382 18.26 7.35 -13.80
N GLU A 383 19.56 7.54 -14.05
CA GLU A 383 20.59 7.01 -13.15
C GLU A 383 20.55 7.69 -11.77
N GLU A 384 20.13 8.95 -11.71
CA GLU A 384 19.78 9.61 -10.46
C GLU A 384 18.51 8.98 -9.83
N PHE A 385 17.46 8.63 -10.62
CA PHE A 385 16.09 8.23 -10.12
C PHE A 385 15.60 6.59 -10.23
N TYR A 386 16.95 6.20 -9.81
CA TYR A 386 17.45 4.94 -9.12
C TYR A 386 18.94 4.63 -8.84
N SER A 387 19.77 5.59 -8.43
CA SER A 387 21.04 5.24 -7.77
C SER A 387 20.80 4.54 -6.42
N LEU A 388 21.23 3.27 -6.28
CA LEU A 388 21.26 2.59 -4.98
C LEU A 388 22.42 3.12 -4.11
N PRO A 389 22.27 3.17 -2.77
CA PRO A 389 23.34 3.62 -1.88
C PRO A 389 24.56 2.68 -1.92
N PHE A 390 25.71 3.18 -1.49
CA PHE A 390 26.98 2.44 -1.36
C PHE A 390 27.41 1.68 -2.63
N ASN A 391 27.06 2.18 -3.83
CA ASN A 391 27.33 1.55 -5.12
C ASN A 391 26.75 0.12 -5.28
N LEU A 392 25.70 -0.23 -4.52
CA LEU A 392 24.97 -1.51 -4.65
C LEU A 392 24.42 -1.77 -6.06
N ASN A 393 24.33 -0.74 -6.91
CA ASN A 393 24.12 -0.85 -8.36
C ASN A 393 25.06 -1.86 -9.05
N LYS A 394 26.28 -2.08 -8.55
CA LYS A 394 27.23 -3.07 -9.10
C LYS A 394 26.78 -4.51 -8.90
N PHE A 395 26.14 -4.80 -7.76
CA PHE A 395 25.66 -6.15 -7.42
C PHE A 395 24.21 -6.38 -7.86
N PHE A 396 23.40 -5.31 -7.91
CA PHE A 396 22.01 -5.32 -8.36
C PHE A 396 21.84 -4.36 -9.56
N PRO A 397 22.35 -4.73 -10.76
CA PRO A 397 22.27 -3.89 -11.94
C PRO A 397 20.83 -3.68 -12.42
N SER A 398 20.58 -2.55 -13.08
CA SER A 398 19.28 -2.11 -13.61
C SER A 398 19.06 -2.47 -15.09
N VAL A 399 19.71 -3.54 -15.57
CA VAL A 399 19.73 -3.98 -16.98
C VAL A 399 18.58 -4.93 -17.29
#